data_AF-A0A3M2ASR4-F1
#
_entry.id   AF-A0A3M2ASR4-F1
#
_cell.length_a   1.000
_cell.length_b   1.000
_cell.length_c   1.000
_cell.angle_alpha   90.00
_cell.angle_beta   90.00
_cell.angle_gamma   90.00
#
_symmetry.space_group_name_H-M   'P 1'
#
loop_
_entity.id
_entity.type
_entity.pdbx_description
1 polymer ?
#
loop_
_entity_poly.entity_id
_entity_poly.type
_entity_poly.pdbx_seq_one_letter_code
_entity_poly.pdbx_strand_id
1 'polypeptide(L)' 'MKVLEKKKYTLEDYERLPEGSPYQLIQGELVMSPAPSYEHQEVEKRFFIKLYELVEKT' A
#
# COMPACT_ATOMS: atom_id res chain seq x y z
N MET A 1 9.94 28.87 -20.15
CA MET A 1 10.40 27.85 -19.19
C MET A 1 9.93 26.49 -19.67
N LYS A 2 10.83 25.51 -19.82
CA LYS A 2 10.44 24.14 -20.16
C LYS A 2 10.10 23.46 -18.84
N VAL A 3 8.81 23.25 -18.58
CA VAL A 3 8.37 22.48 -17.40
C VAL A 3 8.76 21.02 -17.70
N LEU A 4 9.73 20.49 -16.96
CA LEU A 4 10.07 19.07 -17.03
C LEU A 4 8.91 18.33 -16.38
N GLU A 5 8.10 17.63 -17.18
CA GLU A 5 7.07 16.76 -16.64
C GLU A 5 7.73 15.68 -15.77
N LYS A 6 7.28 15.58 -14.52
CA LYS A 6 7.74 14.55 -13.58
C LYS A 6 7.37 13.20 -14.19
N LYS A 7 8.37 12.34 -14.42
CA LYS A 7 8.15 10.99 -14.95
C LYS A 7 7.15 10.27 -14.04
N LYS A 8 6.03 9.82 -14.62
CA LYS A 8 5.06 8.96 -13.94
C LYS A 8 5.52 7.51 -14.05
N TYR A 9 5.43 6.77 -12.95
CA TYR A 9 5.66 5.33 -12.92
C TYR A 9 4.44 4.59 -13.50
N THR A 10 4.70 3.52 -14.24
CA THR A 10 3.66 2.62 -14.74
C THR A 10 3.49 1.40 -13.83
N LEU A 11 2.50 0.57 -14.13
CA LEU A 11 2.32 -0.71 -13.44
C LEU A 11 3.54 -1.62 -13.64
N GLU A 12 4.09 -1.67 -14.85
CA GLU A 12 5.26 -2.49 -15.17
C GLU A 12 6.52 -2.01 -14.43
N ASP A 13 6.67 -0.69 -14.23
CA ASP A 13 7.75 -0.15 -13.40
C ASP A 13 7.58 -0.57 -11.92
N TYR A 14 6.34 -0.59 -11.42
CA TYR A 14 6.01 -0.99 -10.04
C TYR A 14 6.21 -2.49 -9.80
N GLU A 15 5.79 -3.34 -10.73
CA GLU A 15 5.94 -4.81 -10.63
C GLU A 15 7.40 -5.28 -10.67
N ARG A 16 8.31 -4.44 -11.18
CA ARG A 16 9.76 -4.69 -11.19
C ARG A 16 10.45 -4.34 -9.87
N LEU A 17 9.73 -3.76 -8.91
CA LEU A 17 10.29 -3.46 -7.60
C LEU A 17 10.66 -4.77 -6.87
N PRO A 18 11.73 -4.77 -6.06
CA PRO A 18 12.06 -5.91 -5.22
C PRO A 18 10.87 -6.31 -4.32
N GLU A 19 10.75 -7.61 -4.06
CA GLU A 19 9.76 -8.11 -3.09
C GLU A 19 9.95 -7.42 -1.73
N GLY A 20 8.83 -7.01 -1.11
CA GLY A 20 8.85 -6.27 0.16
C GLY A 20 9.14 -4.77 0.02
N SER A 21 9.21 -4.21 -1.18
CA SER A 21 9.34 -2.77 -1.38
C SER A 21 8.16 -2.01 -0.75
N PRO A 22 8.39 -1.07 0.19
CA PRO A 22 7.33 -0.42 0.95
C PRO A 22 6.71 0.77 0.20
N TYR A 23 6.46 0.61 -1.10
CA TYR A 23 5.88 1.66 -1.94
C TYR A 23 4.50 1.25 -2.44
N GLN A 24 3.64 2.24 -2.65
CA GLN A 24 2.36 2.10 -3.33
C GLN A 24 2.38 2.95 -4.59
N LEU A 25 1.89 2.39 -5.70
CA LEU A 25 1.70 3.17 -6.93
C LEU A 25 0.34 3.89 -6.90
N ILE A 26 0.36 5.21 -6.70
CA ILE A 26 -0.83 6.05 -6.63
C ILE A 26 -0.73 7.13 -7.71
N GLN A 27 -1.62 7.08 -8.70
CA GLN A 27 -1.69 8.07 -9.79
C GLN A 27 -0.38 8.31 -10.56
N GLY A 28 0.46 7.27 -10.65
CA GLY A 28 1.77 7.34 -11.30
C GLY A 28 2.91 7.81 -10.39
N GLU A 29 2.69 7.92 -9.08
CA GLU A 29 3.70 8.22 -8.08
C GLU A 29 3.93 7.03 -7.14
N LEU A 30 5.18 6.79 -6.75
CA LEU A 30 5.52 5.83 -5.69
C LEU A 30 5.47 6.53 -4.33
N VAL A 31 4.46 6.18 -3.53
CA VAL A 31 4.24 6.70 -2.19
C VAL A 31 4.74 5.67 -1.18
N MET A 32 5.69 6.06 -0.32
CA MET A 32 6.23 5.17 0.70
C MET A 32 5.21 4.96 1.82
N SER A 33 4.92 3.69 2.14
CA SER A 33 4.17 3.32 3.34
C SER A 33 5.10 3.31 4.55
N PRO A 34 4.75 4.01 5.65
CA PRO A 34 5.52 3.91 6.89
C PRO A 34 5.42 2.49 7.46
N ALA A 35 6.46 2.07 8.18
CA ALA A 35 6.39 0.83 8.96
C ALA A 35 5.28 0.96 10.03
N PRO A 36 4.42 -0.06 10.21
CA PRO A 36 3.33 0.02 11.17
C PRO A 36 3.85 0.01 12.61
N SER A 37 3.13 0.69 13.51
CA SER A 37 3.36 0.62 14.95
C SER A 37 2.68 -0.62 15.55
N TYR A 38 3.04 -0.99 16.78
CA TYR A 38 2.34 -2.06 17.51
C TYR A 38 0.83 -1.79 17.65
N GLU A 39 0.45 -0.53 17.90
CA GLU A 39 -0.94 -0.13 18.02
C GLU A 39 -1.70 -0.30 16.69
N HIS A 40 -1.07 0.08 15.57
CA HIS A 40 -1.62 -0.13 14.23
C HIS A 40 -1.95 -1.61 14.00
N GLN A 41 -0.99 -2.50 14.26
CA GLN A 41 -1.18 -3.95 14.10
C GLN A 41 -2.28 -4.51 15.01
N GLU A 42 -2.41 -4.01 16.24
CA GLU A 42 -3.43 -4.47 17.17
C GLU A 42 -4.85 -4.10 16.68
N VAL A 43 -5.01 -2.87 16.17
CA VAL A 43 -6.28 -2.40 15.62
C VAL A 43 -6.65 -3.18 14.35
N GLU A 44 -5.70 -3.36 13.43
CA GLU A 44 -5.91 -4.15 12.21
C GLU A 44 -6.33 -5.58 12.51
N LYS A 45 -5.64 -6.27 13.44
CA LYS A 45 -5.98 -7.63 13.86
C LYS A 45 -7.42 -7.74 14.36
N ARG A 46 -7.83 -6.81 15.24
CA ARG A 46 -9.19 -6.80 15.81
C ARG A 46 -10.25 -6.58 14.74
N PHE A 47 -9.98 -5.69 13.78
CA PHE A 47 -10.89 -5.43 12.67
C PHE A 47 -11.00 -6.65 11.75
N PHE A 48 -9.85 -7.21 11.36
CA PHE A 48 -9.77 -8.40 10.51
C PHE A 48 -10.59 -9.57 11.06
N ILE A 49 -10.42 -9.91 12.34
CA ILE A 49 -11.15 -11.03 12.97
C ILE A 49 -12.66 -10.79 12.92
N LYS A 50 -13.12 -9.59 13.29
CA LYS A 50 -14.56 -9.26 13.30
C LYS A 50 -15.17 -9.32 11.91
N LEU A 51 -14.47 -8.80 10.90
CA LEU A 51 -14.93 -8.84 9.52
C LEU A 51 -14.99 -10.28 9.01
N TYR A 52 -13.96 -11.08 9.29
CA TYR A 52 -13.93 -12.49 8.92
C TYR A 52 -15.11 -13.26 9.54
N GLU A 53 -15.36 -13.08 10.84
CA GLU A 53 -16.49 -13.73 11.50
C GLU A 53 -17.84 -13.30 10.94
N LEU A 54 -17.99 -12.01 10.59
CA LEU A 54 -19.22 -11.51 9.97
C LEU A 54 -19.47 -12.14 8.60
N VAL A 55 -18.43 -12.29 7.77
CA VAL A 55 -18.56 -12.79 6.40
C VAL A 55 -18.73 -14.32 6.35
N GLU A 56 -17.99 -15.06 7.18
CA GLU A 56 -17.89 -16.52 7.07
C GLU A 56 -18.78 -17.29 8.06
N LYS A 57 -19.18 -16.68 9.19
CA LYS A 57 -20.00 -17.35 10.22
C LYS A 57 -21.46 -16.92 10.23
N THR A 58 -21.92 -16.21 9.19
CA THR A 58 -23.35 -15.92 8.93
C THR A 58 -23.88 -16.89 7.89
#